data_AF-A0A8I1KJP4-F1
#
_entry.id   AF-A0A8I1KJP4-F1
#
_cell.length_a   1.000
_cell.length_b   1.000
_cell.length_c   1.000
_cell.angle_alpha   90.00
_cell.angle_beta   90.00
_cell.angle_gamma   90.00
#
_symmetry.space_group_name_H-M   'P 1'
#
loop_
_entity.id
_entity.type
_entity.pdbx_description
1 polymer ?
#
loop_
_entity_poly.entity_id
_entity_poly.type
_entity_poly.pdbx_seq_one_letter_code
_entity_poly.pdbx_strand_id
1 'polypeptide(L)'
;MDRRHFIGMGGAAALFGASAAEAAAAVSERSGRALSDFGVIANGEADQTTAMQKAVDALVEAGQPILVPAGRYRVAGVQLPSKATLVGTSGLSVIAAPPGRAAFECVGKQGVSLRGLSFVNQGLIARECRNLTVADCEVLSSDGDGLYCGGSGLLVTGNRAASCAKAGIWVEGDGLVTNNLIGGNGRFGLRIGSAWRLGTVTVIANSIDGPAVGIGVSSAEQGYAMIAMNMIAGAKEGGIRALDGDTLIGKDLTRGGSEAFRNLAIAANVSM
;
A
#
# COMPACT_ATOMS: atom_id res chain seq x y z
N MET A 1 -29.97 0.97 78.18
CA MET A 1 -30.03 1.99 77.11
C MET A 1 -28.63 2.08 76.51
N ASP A 2 -28.32 1.85 75.24
CA ASP A 2 -29.09 1.38 74.10
C ASP A 2 -28.12 0.71 73.11
N ARG A 3 -28.64 -0.27 72.38
CA ARG A 3 -28.09 -0.94 71.21
C ARG A 3 -28.10 0.02 70.01
N ARG A 4 -27.09 -0.05 69.14
CA ARG A 4 -27.16 0.11 67.66
C ARG A 4 -25.73 0.22 67.11
N HIS A 5 -25.19 -0.84 66.52
CA HIS A 5 -25.33 -1.20 65.10
C HIS A 5 -24.54 -0.26 64.18
N PHE A 6 -23.41 -0.73 63.65
CA PHE A 6 -23.34 -1.10 62.23
C PHE A 6 -22.11 -1.97 61.95
N ILE A 7 -22.36 -3.27 61.82
CA ILE A 7 -21.55 -4.19 61.02
C ILE A 7 -22.06 -4.07 59.57
N GLY A 8 -21.15 -3.89 58.62
CA GLY A 8 -21.34 -4.15 57.19
C GLY A 8 -19.98 -4.58 56.66
N MET A 9 -19.65 -5.87 56.58
CA MET A 9 -20.10 -6.88 55.61
C MET A 9 -19.76 -6.51 54.15
N GLY A 10 -18.88 -7.28 53.53
CA GLY A 10 -18.93 -7.54 52.09
C GLY A 10 -17.63 -7.30 51.32
N GLY A 11 -16.99 -8.41 50.94
CA GLY A 11 -16.24 -8.44 49.67
C GLY A 11 -14.76 -8.81 49.79
N ALA A 12 -14.46 -10.07 50.10
CA ALA A 12 -13.24 -10.67 49.56
C ALA A 12 -13.40 -10.74 48.04
N ALA A 13 -12.85 -9.76 47.32
CA ALA A 13 -12.72 -9.83 45.87
C ALA A 13 -11.64 -10.88 45.55
N ALA A 14 -12.04 -12.14 45.43
CA ALA A 14 -11.27 -13.13 44.71
C ALA A 14 -11.20 -12.65 43.26
N LEU A 15 -10.13 -11.94 42.91
CA LEU A 15 -9.69 -11.79 41.53
C LEU A 15 -9.32 -13.19 41.05
N PHE A 16 -10.26 -13.89 40.43
CA PHE A 16 -9.95 -15.03 39.58
C PHE A 16 -9.14 -14.46 38.40
N GLY A 17 -7.82 -14.42 38.58
CA GLY A 17 -6.90 -14.22 37.48
C GLY A 17 -7.10 -15.37 36.51
N ALA A 18 -7.40 -15.06 35.25
CA ALA A 18 -7.42 -16.06 34.20
C ALA A 18 -6.12 -16.86 34.27
N SER A 19 -6.25 -18.18 34.32
CA SER A 19 -5.09 -19.06 34.42
C SER A 19 -4.20 -18.87 33.19
N ALA A 20 -2.91 -19.15 33.31
CA ALA A 20 -2.01 -19.20 32.15
C ALA A 20 -2.52 -20.19 31.08
N ALA A 21 -3.32 -21.19 31.47
CA ALA A 21 -3.99 -22.12 30.58
C ALA A 21 -5.17 -21.48 29.83
N GLU A 22 -5.98 -20.62 30.46
CA GLU A 22 -7.03 -19.84 29.78
C GLU A 22 -6.44 -18.76 28.87
N ALA A 23 -5.33 -18.14 29.27
CA ALA A 23 -4.59 -17.23 28.41
C ALA A 23 -3.97 -17.97 27.20
N ALA A 24 -3.40 -19.16 27.41
CA ALA A 24 -2.89 -20.01 26.33
C ALA A 24 -4.01 -20.58 25.45
N ALA A 25 -5.18 -20.89 26.01
CA ALA A 25 -6.36 -21.32 25.25
C ALA A 25 -6.96 -20.16 24.44
N ALA A 26 -7.02 -18.94 24.97
CA ALA A 26 -7.42 -17.75 24.22
C ALA A 26 -6.41 -17.35 23.12
N VAL A 27 -5.13 -17.64 23.33
CA VAL A 27 -4.08 -17.53 22.30
C VAL A 27 -4.18 -18.66 21.28
N SER A 28 -4.58 -19.87 21.69
CA SER A 28 -4.80 -21.03 20.82
C SER A 28 -6.09 -20.92 19.99
N GLU A 29 -7.16 -20.32 20.52
CA GLU A 29 -8.36 -19.96 19.75
C GLU A 29 -8.11 -18.75 18.82
N ARG A 30 -7.08 -17.94 19.12
CA ARG A 30 -6.52 -16.93 18.22
C ARG A 30 -5.47 -17.47 17.24
N SER A 31 -5.23 -18.78 17.21
CA SER A 31 -4.55 -19.41 16.07
C SER A 31 -5.50 -19.38 14.88
N GLY A 32 -5.64 -18.21 14.26
CA GLY A 32 -6.37 -18.05 13.02
C GLY A 32 -5.87 -19.03 11.96
N ARG A 33 -6.72 -19.33 10.97
CA ARG A 33 -6.35 -20.27 9.91
C ARG A 33 -5.11 -19.74 9.20
N ALA A 34 -4.11 -20.59 9.00
CA ALA A 34 -2.90 -20.22 8.29
C ALA A 34 -3.10 -20.39 6.79
N LEU A 35 -2.31 -19.69 5.98
CA LEU A 35 -2.30 -19.89 4.52
C LEU A 35 -2.04 -21.36 4.14
N SER A 36 -1.20 -22.07 4.91
CA SER A 36 -0.90 -23.50 4.73
C SER A 36 -2.13 -24.39 4.85
N ASP A 37 -3.14 -24.00 5.63
CA ASP A 37 -4.38 -24.77 5.82
C ASP A 37 -5.22 -24.80 4.53
N PHE A 38 -4.91 -23.91 3.59
CA PHE A 38 -5.53 -23.83 2.27
C PHE A 38 -4.64 -24.37 1.14
N GLY A 39 -3.49 -24.96 1.49
CA GLY A 39 -2.53 -25.51 0.54
C GLY A 39 -1.57 -24.48 -0.05
N VAL A 40 -1.42 -23.31 0.57
CA VAL A 40 -0.38 -22.34 0.20
C VAL A 40 0.93 -22.74 0.88
N ILE A 41 1.94 -23.04 0.08
CA ILE A 41 3.24 -23.56 0.47
C ILE A 41 4.30 -22.47 0.27
N ALA A 42 4.96 -22.07 1.35
CA ALA A 42 6.10 -21.16 1.28
C ALA A 42 7.22 -21.76 0.41
N ASN A 43 7.79 -20.95 -0.50
CA ASN A 43 8.83 -21.35 -1.44
C ASN A 43 8.39 -22.47 -2.41
N GLY A 44 7.09 -22.63 -2.62
CA GLY A 44 6.56 -23.53 -3.65
C GLY A 44 6.90 -23.04 -5.05
N GLU A 45 7.33 -23.96 -5.91
CA GLU A 45 7.68 -23.68 -7.32
C GLU A 45 6.46 -23.59 -8.24
N ALA A 46 5.34 -24.20 -7.86
CA ALA A 46 4.09 -24.15 -8.61
C ALA A 46 3.36 -22.81 -8.44
N ASP A 47 2.48 -22.51 -9.39
CA ASP A 47 1.48 -21.45 -9.26
C ASP A 47 0.47 -21.82 -8.15
N GLN A 48 0.30 -20.91 -7.19
CA GLN A 48 -0.53 -21.11 -6.00
C GLN A 48 -1.76 -20.21 -5.99
N THR A 49 -2.08 -19.56 -7.11
CA THR A 49 -3.17 -18.57 -7.22
C THR A 49 -4.49 -19.09 -6.66
N THR A 50 -4.90 -20.31 -7.03
CA THR A 50 -6.17 -20.88 -6.56
C THR A 50 -6.16 -21.16 -5.05
N ALA A 51 -5.04 -21.64 -4.50
CA ALA A 51 -4.91 -21.88 -3.07
C ALA A 51 -4.91 -20.57 -2.29
N MET A 52 -4.19 -19.56 -2.79
CA MET A 52 -4.14 -18.22 -2.21
C MET A 52 -5.52 -17.56 -2.24
N GLN A 53 -6.26 -17.65 -3.34
CA GLN A 53 -7.61 -17.10 -3.44
C GLN A 53 -8.54 -17.70 -2.38
N LYS A 54 -8.53 -19.04 -2.24
CA LYS A 54 -9.32 -19.74 -1.22
C LYS A 54 -8.98 -19.27 0.19
N ALA A 55 -7.70 -19.06 0.47
CA ALA A 55 -7.24 -18.56 1.77
C ALA A 55 -7.75 -17.14 2.03
N VAL A 56 -7.57 -16.23 1.06
CA VAL A 56 -8.03 -14.83 1.14
C VAL A 56 -9.52 -14.77 1.42
N ASP A 57 -10.33 -15.49 0.62
CA ASP A 57 -11.79 -15.46 0.73
C ASP A 57 -12.24 -15.95 2.11
N ALA A 58 -11.73 -17.10 2.55
CA ALA A 58 -12.13 -17.70 3.83
C ALA A 58 -11.66 -16.89 5.05
N LEU A 59 -10.48 -16.27 4.99
CA LEU A 59 -9.96 -15.46 6.09
C LEU A 59 -10.73 -14.14 6.21
N VAL A 60 -11.06 -13.51 5.09
CA VAL A 60 -11.89 -12.30 5.09
C VAL A 60 -13.31 -12.59 5.57
N GLU A 61 -13.92 -13.69 5.11
CA GLU A 61 -15.24 -14.13 5.57
C GLU A 61 -15.27 -14.38 7.09
N ALA A 62 -14.19 -14.96 7.62
CA ALA A 62 -14.01 -15.17 9.06
C ALA A 62 -13.64 -13.89 9.84
N GLY A 63 -13.45 -12.74 9.16
CA GLY A 63 -13.02 -11.50 9.79
C GLY A 63 -11.59 -11.54 10.35
N GLN A 64 -10.75 -12.44 9.82
CA GLN A 64 -9.37 -12.65 10.26
C GLN A 64 -8.37 -11.93 9.34
N PRO A 65 -7.27 -11.38 9.89
CA PRO A 65 -6.18 -10.88 9.06
C PRO A 65 -5.48 -12.04 8.34
N ILE A 66 -5.02 -11.76 7.13
CA ILE A 66 -4.26 -12.69 6.29
C ILE A 66 -2.78 -12.49 6.61
N LEU A 67 -2.26 -13.31 7.51
CA LEU A 67 -0.83 -13.33 7.83
C LEU A 67 -0.10 -14.08 6.71
N VAL A 68 0.88 -13.41 6.09
CA VAL A 68 1.73 -13.98 5.03
C VAL A 68 3.10 -14.26 5.65
N PRO A 69 3.43 -15.52 5.98
CA PRO A 69 4.73 -15.86 6.54
C PRO A 69 5.89 -15.54 5.60
N ALA A 70 7.12 -15.62 6.12
CA ALA A 70 8.31 -15.57 5.29
C ALA A 70 8.29 -16.72 4.26
N GLY A 71 8.61 -16.39 3.02
CA GLY A 71 8.59 -17.32 1.90
C GLY A 71 8.29 -16.63 0.58
N ARG A 72 8.59 -17.34 -0.51
CA ARG A 72 8.22 -16.92 -1.86
C ARG A 72 6.94 -17.62 -2.32
N TYR A 73 5.95 -16.85 -2.76
CA TYR A 73 4.64 -17.33 -3.19
C TYR A 73 4.39 -16.88 -4.63
N ARG A 74 4.20 -17.84 -5.55
CA ARG A 74 3.91 -17.55 -6.96
C ARG A 74 2.40 -17.47 -7.16
N VAL A 75 1.91 -16.29 -7.53
CA VAL A 75 0.47 -16.03 -7.70
C VAL A 75 0.25 -15.00 -8.81
N ALA A 76 -0.94 -14.98 -9.41
CA ALA A 76 -1.32 -14.00 -10.41
C ALA A 76 -2.80 -13.62 -10.26
N GLY A 77 -3.09 -12.33 -10.13
CA GLY A 77 -4.47 -11.80 -10.15
C GLY A 77 -5.34 -12.29 -9.00
N VAL A 78 -4.77 -12.49 -7.80
CA VAL A 78 -5.55 -12.84 -6.60
C VAL A 78 -6.45 -11.64 -6.25
N GLN A 79 -7.75 -11.89 -6.19
CA GLN A 79 -8.76 -10.87 -5.95
C GLN A 79 -8.84 -10.57 -4.46
N LEU A 80 -8.71 -9.29 -4.11
CA LEU A 80 -8.82 -8.82 -2.74
C LEU A 80 -10.26 -8.35 -2.48
N PRO A 81 -11.05 -9.05 -1.65
CA PRO A 81 -12.36 -8.58 -1.24
C PRO A 81 -12.27 -7.38 -0.28
N SER A 82 -13.40 -6.70 -0.06
CA SER A 82 -13.48 -5.63 0.95
C SER A 82 -13.03 -6.13 2.31
N LYS A 83 -12.33 -5.28 3.08
CA LYS A 83 -11.76 -5.58 4.40
C LYS A 83 -10.59 -6.56 4.42
N ALA A 84 -10.10 -7.02 3.26
CA ALA A 84 -8.89 -7.82 3.19
C ALA A 84 -7.71 -7.07 3.83
N THR A 85 -7.11 -7.69 4.85
CA THR A 85 -5.97 -7.14 5.60
C THR A 85 -4.82 -8.12 5.51
N LEU A 86 -3.86 -7.86 4.63
CA LEU A 86 -2.68 -8.70 4.42
C LEU A 86 -1.50 -8.11 5.21
N VAL A 87 -0.85 -8.96 6.00
CA VAL A 87 0.31 -8.58 6.81
C VAL A 87 1.44 -9.57 6.57
N GLY A 88 2.54 -9.08 6.00
CA GLY A 88 3.78 -9.83 5.84
C GLY A 88 4.94 -9.21 6.61
N THR A 89 6.13 -9.73 6.33
CA THR A 89 7.41 -9.16 6.76
C THR A 89 8.18 -8.68 5.54
N SER A 90 8.41 -7.36 5.46
CA SER A 90 9.10 -6.72 4.33
C SER A 90 10.47 -7.38 4.10
N GLY A 91 10.78 -7.70 2.84
CA GLY A 91 11.97 -8.45 2.41
C GLY A 91 11.87 -9.98 2.54
N LEU A 92 10.92 -10.51 3.33
CA LEU A 92 10.80 -11.95 3.59
C LEU A 92 9.51 -12.59 3.04
N SER A 93 8.40 -11.86 3.05
CA SER A 93 7.11 -12.31 2.50
C SER A 93 7.01 -11.90 1.04
N VAL A 94 7.59 -12.71 0.15
CA VAL A 94 7.77 -12.37 -1.27
C VAL A 94 6.64 -12.94 -2.11
N ILE A 95 5.86 -12.06 -2.73
CA ILE A 95 4.80 -12.39 -3.68
C ILE A 95 5.34 -12.18 -5.10
N ALA A 96 5.38 -13.26 -5.88
CA ALA A 96 5.95 -13.27 -7.21
C ALA A 96 4.86 -13.45 -8.27
N ALA A 97 4.56 -12.38 -8.99
CA ALA A 97 3.70 -12.45 -10.16
C ALA A 97 4.50 -12.81 -11.41
N PRO A 98 3.88 -13.44 -12.42
CA PRO A 98 4.49 -13.54 -13.74
C PRO A 98 4.55 -12.16 -14.42
N PRO A 99 5.47 -11.95 -15.37
CA PRO A 99 5.54 -10.70 -16.16
C PRO A 99 4.19 -10.32 -16.77
N GLY A 100 3.88 -9.02 -16.78
CA GLY A 100 2.65 -8.45 -17.35
C GLY A 100 1.37 -8.74 -16.54
N ARG A 101 1.47 -9.35 -15.36
CA ARG A 101 0.34 -9.61 -14.46
C ARG A 101 0.61 -9.03 -13.09
N ALA A 102 -0.44 -8.54 -12.43
CA ALA A 102 -0.36 -8.15 -11.04
C ALA A 102 -0.48 -9.37 -10.12
N ALA A 103 0.16 -9.35 -8.96
CA ALA A 103 -0.05 -10.35 -7.92
C ALA A 103 -1.47 -10.24 -7.34
N PHE A 104 -1.89 -9.01 -7.02
CA PHE A 104 -3.20 -8.71 -6.44
C PHE A 104 -4.01 -7.72 -7.25
N GLU A 105 -5.33 -7.93 -7.25
CA GLU A 105 -6.31 -7.05 -7.89
C GLU A 105 -7.40 -6.63 -6.88
N CYS A 106 -7.71 -5.34 -6.83
CA CYS A 106 -8.78 -4.74 -6.03
C CYS A 106 -9.64 -3.87 -6.95
N VAL A 107 -10.92 -4.18 -7.14
CA VAL A 107 -11.81 -3.34 -7.95
C VAL A 107 -13.10 -3.04 -7.20
N GLY A 108 -13.37 -1.76 -6.95
CA GLY A 108 -14.59 -1.30 -6.29
C GLY A 108 -14.75 -1.79 -4.84
N LYS A 109 -13.64 -2.09 -4.15
CA LYS A 109 -13.65 -2.64 -2.79
C LYS A 109 -13.29 -1.58 -1.75
N GLN A 110 -13.57 -1.86 -0.49
CA GLN A 110 -13.33 -0.90 0.58
C GLN A 110 -12.63 -1.48 1.80
N GLY A 111 -11.81 -0.67 2.46
CA GLY A 111 -11.11 -1.02 3.70
C GLY A 111 -10.03 -2.09 3.49
N VAL A 112 -9.39 -2.12 2.32
CA VAL A 112 -8.32 -3.08 2.01
C VAL A 112 -6.99 -2.53 2.52
N SER A 113 -6.18 -3.38 3.14
CA SER A 113 -4.84 -3.03 3.64
C SER A 113 -3.81 -4.08 3.25
N LEU A 114 -2.70 -3.63 2.68
CA LEU A 114 -1.51 -4.45 2.41
C LEU A 114 -0.35 -3.84 3.19
N ARG A 115 0.30 -4.65 4.03
CA ARG A 115 1.46 -4.23 4.81
C ARG A 115 2.60 -5.24 4.77
N GLY A 116 3.83 -4.75 4.59
CA GLY A 116 5.03 -5.58 4.78
C GLY A 116 5.18 -6.70 3.75
N LEU A 117 4.64 -6.53 2.54
CA LEU A 117 4.78 -7.51 1.45
C LEU A 117 5.87 -7.05 0.48
N SER A 118 6.65 -7.98 -0.04
CA SER A 118 7.61 -7.72 -1.12
C SER A 118 7.12 -8.31 -2.42
N PHE A 119 7.22 -7.58 -3.52
CA PHE A 119 6.66 -7.95 -4.82
C PHE A 119 7.76 -8.14 -5.86
N VAL A 120 7.67 -9.23 -6.62
CA VAL A 120 8.34 -9.38 -7.91
C VAL A 120 7.30 -9.26 -9.02
N ASN A 121 7.58 -8.40 -9.99
CA ASN A 121 6.65 -7.84 -10.96
C ASN A 121 5.62 -6.92 -10.31
N GLN A 122 4.49 -6.68 -10.97
CA GLN A 122 3.48 -5.76 -10.47
C GLN A 122 2.81 -6.32 -9.22
N GLY A 123 2.85 -5.58 -8.11
CA GLY A 123 2.34 -6.03 -6.82
C GLY A 123 0.82 -5.89 -6.70
N LEU A 124 0.31 -4.72 -7.06
CA LEU A 124 -1.10 -4.37 -6.89
C LEU A 124 -1.63 -3.59 -8.08
N ILE A 125 -2.83 -3.96 -8.51
CA ILE A 125 -3.72 -3.14 -9.32
C ILE A 125 -4.98 -2.90 -8.51
N ALA A 126 -5.16 -1.69 -7.99
CA ALA A 126 -6.37 -1.25 -7.32
C ALA A 126 -7.08 -0.18 -8.15
N ARG A 127 -8.38 -0.35 -8.38
CA ARG A 127 -9.25 0.59 -9.10
C ARG A 127 -10.50 0.86 -8.30
N GLU A 128 -10.89 2.12 -8.21
CA GLU A 128 -12.14 2.54 -7.57
C GLU A 128 -12.26 2.03 -6.11
N CYS A 129 -11.13 1.79 -5.43
CA CYS A 129 -11.14 1.29 -4.06
C CYS A 129 -11.33 2.45 -3.06
N ARG A 130 -12.00 2.22 -1.93
CA ARG A 130 -12.21 3.22 -0.86
C ARG A 130 -11.46 2.82 0.40
N ASN A 131 -10.76 3.74 1.04
CA ASN A 131 -9.97 3.47 2.25
C ASN A 131 -8.94 2.33 1.99
N LEU A 132 -8.13 2.48 0.95
CA LEU A 132 -7.04 1.55 0.63
C LEU A 132 -5.76 2.02 1.34
N THR A 133 -5.14 1.12 2.10
CA THR A 133 -3.81 1.36 2.68
C THR A 133 -2.79 0.41 2.05
N VAL A 134 -1.71 0.97 1.52
CA VAL A 134 -0.53 0.22 1.08
C VAL A 134 0.67 0.79 1.81
N ALA A 135 1.18 0.03 2.77
CA ALA A 135 2.16 0.52 3.73
C ALA A 135 3.35 -0.43 3.90
N ASP A 136 4.56 0.10 4.03
CA ASP A 136 5.77 -0.69 4.32
C ASP A 136 6.01 -1.86 3.33
N CYS A 137 5.45 -1.76 2.12
CA CYS A 137 5.62 -2.77 1.07
C CYS A 137 6.84 -2.45 0.20
N GLU A 138 7.37 -3.47 -0.46
CA GLU A 138 8.51 -3.34 -1.36
C GLU A 138 8.19 -3.88 -2.75
N VAL A 139 8.48 -3.14 -3.81
CA VAL A 139 8.53 -3.66 -5.18
C VAL A 139 10.00 -3.83 -5.57
N LEU A 140 10.42 -5.09 -5.75
CA LEU A 140 11.80 -5.45 -6.05
C LEU A 140 12.16 -5.19 -7.51
N SER A 141 11.22 -5.47 -8.41
CA SER A 141 11.33 -5.23 -9.85
C SER A 141 9.95 -5.30 -10.49
N SER A 142 9.69 -4.52 -11.54
CA SER A 142 8.47 -4.66 -12.35
C SER A 142 8.70 -4.35 -13.83
N ASP A 143 8.12 -5.16 -14.71
CA ASP A 143 8.08 -4.89 -16.16
C ASP A 143 7.01 -3.86 -16.55
N GLY A 144 6.18 -3.45 -15.59
CA GLY A 144 5.20 -2.39 -15.72
C GLY A 144 5.27 -1.41 -14.55
N ASP A 145 4.11 -1.08 -14.00
CA ASP A 145 4.03 -0.32 -12.75
C ASP A 145 4.30 -1.24 -11.57
N GLY A 146 4.85 -0.72 -10.47
CA GLY A 146 5.04 -1.50 -9.25
C GLY A 146 3.74 -1.65 -8.46
N LEU A 147 3.18 -0.53 -8.02
CA LEU A 147 1.91 -0.44 -7.31
C LEU A 147 1.01 0.56 -8.01
N TYR A 148 -0.20 0.14 -8.40
CA TYR A 148 -1.24 1.04 -8.88
C TYR A 148 -2.36 1.13 -7.85
N CYS A 149 -2.53 2.31 -7.27
CA CYS A 149 -3.49 2.61 -6.21
C CYS A 149 -4.53 3.61 -6.72
N GLY A 150 -5.69 3.11 -7.15
CA GLY A 150 -6.80 3.90 -7.66
C GLY A 150 -7.99 3.97 -6.70
N GLY A 151 -8.52 5.18 -6.45
CA GLY A 151 -9.75 5.40 -5.70
C GLY A 151 -9.71 6.56 -4.71
N SER A 152 -10.29 6.42 -3.52
CA SER A 152 -10.39 7.49 -2.52
C SER A 152 -10.04 7.03 -1.12
N GLY A 153 -9.56 7.97 -0.29
CA GLY A 153 -9.05 7.65 1.05
C GLY A 153 -7.79 6.79 0.99
N LEU A 154 -6.93 7.03 0.00
CA LEU A 154 -5.71 6.27 -0.23
C LEU A 154 -4.63 6.68 0.80
N LEU A 155 -3.99 5.70 1.43
CA LEU A 155 -2.80 5.87 2.25
C LEU A 155 -1.67 5.03 1.65
N VAL A 156 -0.77 5.69 0.93
CA VAL A 156 0.37 5.05 0.25
C VAL A 156 1.65 5.53 0.92
N THR A 157 2.11 4.77 1.91
CA THR A 157 3.10 5.25 2.89
C THR A 157 4.24 4.27 3.14
N GLY A 158 5.47 4.76 3.29
CA GLY A 158 6.58 3.91 3.73
C GLY A 158 6.98 2.81 2.73
N ASN A 159 6.52 2.89 1.48
CA ASN A 159 6.80 1.86 0.49
C ASN A 159 8.17 2.08 -0.16
N ARG A 160 8.80 0.98 -0.58
CA ARG A 160 9.98 0.99 -1.41
C ARG A 160 9.64 0.46 -2.80
N ALA A 161 10.12 1.10 -3.86
CA ALA A 161 10.00 0.56 -5.21
C ALA A 161 11.31 0.76 -5.97
N ALA A 162 11.79 -0.31 -6.60
CA ALA A 162 13.00 -0.27 -7.41
C ALA A 162 12.78 -1.00 -8.74
N SER A 163 13.52 -0.59 -9.77
CA SER A 163 13.61 -1.33 -11.04
C SER A 163 12.24 -1.61 -11.70
N CYS A 164 11.34 -0.64 -11.67
CA CYS A 164 10.06 -0.69 -12.38
C CYS A 164 10.21 -0.05 -13.77
N ALA A 165 9.72 -0.67 -14.83
CA ALA A 165 9.83 -0.14 -16.19
C ALA A 165 8.95 1.12 -16.40
N LYS A 166 7.79 1.20 -15.73
CA LYS A 166 6.87 2.35 -15.78
C LYS A 166 6.97 3.19 -14.51
N ALA A 167 5.90 3.27 -13.71
CA ALA A 167 5.92 3.96 -12.42
C ALA A 167 6.36 3.02 -11.31
N GLY A 168 7.21 3.48 -10.39
CA GLY A 168 7.42 2.80 -9.12
C GLY A 168 6.09 2.64 -8.38
N ILE A 169 5.39 3.76 -8.23
CA ILE A 169 4.04 3.82 -7.67
C ILE A 169 3.19 4.78 -8.50
N TRP A 170 2.02 4.32 -8.93
CA TRP A 170 0.99 5.15 -9.56
C TRP A 170 -0.20 5.30 -8.61
N VAL A 171 -0.54 6.54 -8.29
CA VAL A 171 -1.71 6.90 -7.48
C VAL A 171 -2.71 7.67 -8.34
N GLU A 172 -3.93 7.17 -8.42
CA GLU A 172 -5.04 7.79 -9.15
C GLU A 172 -6.20 8.06 -8.18
N GLY A 173 -6.45 9.32 -7.85
CA GLY A 173 -7.56 9.73 -7.00
C GLY A 173 -7.11 10.43 -5.73
N ASP A 174 -7.82 10.19 -4.62
CA ASP A 174 -7.76 11.07 -3.44
C ASP A 174 -7.02 10.41 -2.28
N GLY A 175 -5.98 11.07 -1.73
CA GLY A 175 -5.23 10.50 -0.60
C GLY A 175 -3.89 11.14 -0.26
N LEU A 176 -3.10 10.39 0.50
CA LEU A 176 -1.77 10.79 0.98
C LEU A 176 -0.71 9.82 0.46
N VAL A 177 0.32 10.37 -0.17
CA VAL A 177 1.49 9.66 -0.69
C VAL A 177 2.72 10.20 0.02
N THR A 178 3.20 9.47 1.02
CA THR A 178 4.23 9.98 1.92
C THR A 178 5.30 8.97 2.29
N ASN A 179 6.52 9.44 2.57
CA ASN A 179 7.60 8.61 3.08
C ASN A 179 7.90 7.38 2.19
N ASN A 180 7.67 7.48 0.87
CA ASN A 180 8.04 6.42 -0.05
C ASN A 180 9.48 6.65 -0.56
N LEU A 181 10.21 5.55 -0.74
CA LEU A 181 11.56 5.54 -1.28
C LEU A 181 11.56 4.84 -2.63
N ILE A 182 11.84 5.58 -3.69
CA ILE A 182 11.75 5.06 -5.06
C ILE A 182 13.09 5.20 -5.74
N GLY A 183 13.57 4.11 -6.32
CA GLY A 183 14.84 4.04 -7.01
C GLY A 183 14.73 3.42 -8.40
N GLY A 184 15.79 3.57 -9.18
CA GLY A 184 15.97 2.85 -10.45
C GLY A 184 15.67 3.71 -11.67
N ASN A 185 15.63 3.09 -12.84
CA ASN A 185 15.66 3.75 -14.15
C ASN A 185 14.32 3.69 -14.91
N GLY A 186 13.21 3.60 -14.17
CA GLY A 186 11.86 3.60 -14.73
C GLY A 186 11.46 4.93 -15.35
N ARG A 187 10.30 4.94 -16.02
CA ARG A 187 9.73 6.18 -16.58
C ARG A 187 9.39 7.20 -15.51
N PHE A 188 8.74 6.75 -14.43
CA PHE A 188 8.30 7.62 -13.34
C PHE A 188 8.71 7.03 -11.99
N GLY A 189 9.20 7.86 -11.07
CA GLY A 189 9.26 7.46 -9.67
C GLY A 189 7.84 7.31 -9.12
N LEU A 190 7.16 8.46 -9.02
CA LEU A 190 5.73 8.57 -8.74
C LEU A 190 4.96 9.05 -9.97
N ARG A 191 3.79 8.45 -10.21
CA ARG A 191 2.79 8.96 -11.14
C ARG A 191 1.52 9.33 -10.37
N ILE A 192 1.02 10.54 -10.57
CA ILE A 192 -0.09 11.11 -9.81
C ILE A 192 -1.21 11.53 -10.76
N GLY A 193 -2.42 11.01 -10.51
CA GLY A 193 -3.59 11.22 -11.34
C GLY A 193 -3.59 10.42 -12.64
N SER A 194 -4.60 10.67 -13.46
CA SER A 194 -4.81 10.07 -14.78
C SER A 194 -5.17 11.14 -15.80
N ALA A 195 -5.37 10.76 -17.06
CA ALA A 195 -5.65 11.70 -18.16
C ALA A 195 -6.89 12.60 -17.95
N TRP A 196 -7.82 12.15 -17.12
CA TRP A 196 -9.16 12.71 -16.97
C TRP A 196 -9.41 13.29 -15.59
N ARG A 197 -8.58 12.92 -14.59
CA ARG A 197 -8.73 13.36 -13.21
C ARG A 197 -7.39 13.35 -12.47
N LEU A 198 -7.10 14.43 -11.75
CA LEU A 198 -5.96 14.50 -10.84
C LEU A 198 -6.30 13.85 -9.48
N GLY A 199 -7.50 14.15 -8.96
CA GLY A 199 -7.89 13.80 -7.59
C GLY A 199 -7.39 14.82 -6.56
N THR A 200 -7.75 14.63 -5.29
CA THR A 200 -7.27 15.48 -4.18
C THR A 200 -6.18 14.75 -3.43
N VAL A 201 -4.92 15.09 -3.72
CA VAL A 201 -3.77 14.30 -3.30
C VAL A 201 -2.66 15.14 -2.70
N THR A 202 -2.10 14.67 -1.59
CA THR A 202 -0.90 15.25 -0.97
C THR A 202 0.27 14.31 -1.17
N VAL A 203 1.34 14.79 -1.78
CA VAL A 203 2.55 14.03 -2.12
C VAL A 203 3.73 14.67 -1.43
N ILE A 204 4.12 14.12 -0.29
CA ILE A 204 5.10 14.78 0.60
C ILE A 204 6.16 13.83 1.13
N ALA A 205 7.36 14.36 1.42
CA ALA A 205 8.41 13.61 2.09
C ALA A 205 8.79 12.28 1.40
N ASN A 206 8.72 12.23 0.07
CA ASN A 206 9.20 11.09 -0.70
C ASN A 206 10.65 11.32 -1.14
N SER A 207 11.44 10.25 -1.20
CA SER A 207 12.80 10.25 -1.71
C SER A 207 12.84 9.46 -3.00
N ILE A 208 13.24 10.08 -4.09
CA ILE A 208 13.18 9.52 -5.44
C ILE A 208 14.54 9.67 -6.10
N ASP A 209 15.12 8.58 -6.59
CA ASP A 209 16.46 8.57 -7.19
C ASP A 209 16.51 7.77 -8.50
N GLY A 210 16.88 8.45 -9.59
CA GLY A 210 17.21 7.84 -10.87
C GLY A 210 16.13 7.71 -11.97
N PRO A 211 14.80 7.77 -11.75
CA PRO A 211 13.84 7.55 -12.84
C PRO A 211 13.92 8.67 -13.87
N ALA A 212 13.41 8.47 -15.08
CA ALA A 212 13.42 9.51 -16.11
C ALA A 212 12.75 10.80 -15.60
N VAL A 213 11.56 10.67 -15.01
CA VAL A 213 10.86 11.75 -14.29
C VAL A 213 10.67 11.35 -12.83
N GLY A 214 11.02 12.24 -11.90
CA GLY A 214 10.83 11.99 -10.47
C GLY A 214 9.35 11.80 -10.11
N ILE A 215 8.56 12.85 -10.32
CA ILE A 215 7.11 12.86 -10.12
C ILE A 215 6.42 13.36 -11.41
N GLY A 216 5.68 12.47 -12.06
CA GLY A 216 4.75 12.84 -13.13
C GLY A 216 3.38 13.15 -12.55
N VAL A 217 2.85 14.35 -12.75
CA VAL A 217 1.55 14.79 -12.23
C VAL A 217 0.59 15.12 -13.37
N SER A 218 -0.63 14.60 -13.33
CA SER A 218 -1.66 14.91 -14.31
C SER A 218 -1.96 16.40 -14.39
N SER A 219 -2.16 16.91 -15.62
CA SER A 219 -2.63 18.26 -15.90
C SER A 219 -4.16 18.40 -15.92
N ALA A 220 -4.91 17.33 -15.62
CA ALA A 220 -6.36 17.39 -15.58
C ALA A 220 -6.85 18.43 -14.55
N GLU A 221 -7.87 19.20 -14.92
CA GLU A 221 -8.39 20.29 -14.08
C GLU A 221 -9.18 19.79 -12.85
N GLN A 222 -9.67 18.55 -12.89
CA GLN A 222 -10.46 17.97 -11.79
C GLN A 222 -9.58 17.46 -10.65
N GLY A 223 -9.55 18.21 -9.56
CA GLY A 223 -8.83 17.87 -8.32
C GLY A 223 -7.74 18.88 -7.99
N TYR A 224 -7.00 18.62 -6.91
CA TYR A 224 -5.92 19.45 -6.41
C TYR A 224 -4.76 18.58 -5.96
N ALA A 225 -3.52 18.97 -6.29
CA ALA A 225 -2.34 18.29 -5.76
C ALA A 225 -1.43 19.26 -5.02
N MET A 226 -1.04 18.87 -3.81
CA MET A 226 0.08 19.48 -3.09
C MET A 226 1.27 18.54 -3.19
N ILE A 227 2.31 18.95 -3.91
CA ILE A 227 3.56 18.19 -4.07
C ILE A 227 4.66 18.99 -3.40
N ALA A 228 5.08 18.55 -2.22
CA ALA A 228 6.00 19.34 -1.42
C ALA A 228 6.98 18.51 -0.59
N MET A 229 8.13 19.09 -0.28
CA MET A 229 9.13 18.45 0.59
C MET A 229 9.60 17.08 0.07
N ASN A 230 9.62 16.88 -1.26
CA ASN A 230 10.18 15.68 -1.86
C ASN A 230 11.66 15.93 -2.20
N MET A 231 12.48 14.89 -2.03
CA MET A 231 13.87 14.85 -2.45
C MET A 231 13.95 14.05 -3.76
N ILE A 232 14.39 14.68 -4.84
CA ILE A 232 14.43 14.08 -6.17
C ILE A 232 15.83 14.23 -6.74
N ALA A 233 16.48 13.12 -7.03
CA ALA A 233 17.83 13.08 -7.58
C ALA A 233 17.87 12.25 -8.86
N GLY A 234 18.75 12.62 -9.79
CA GLY A 234 19.05 11.80 -10.97
C GLY A 234 17.92 11.74 -12.01
N ALA A 235 16.89 12.60 -11.87
CA ALA A 235 15.75 12.64 -12.78
C ALA A 235 16.08 13.38 -14.09
N LYS A 236 16.42 12.61 -15.14
CA LYS A 236 17.01 13.14 -16.39
C LYS A 236 16.05 13.99 -17.21
N GLU A 237 14.75 13.70 -17.16
CA GLU A 237 13.69 14.41 -17.86
C GLU A 237 12.94 15.39 -16.94
N GLY A 238 13.41 15.59 -15.70
CA GLY A 238 12.91 16.60 -14.78
C GLY A 238 12.40 16.04 -13.47
N GLY A 239 12.54 16.85 -12.42
CA GLY A 239 12.13 16.46 -11.07
C GLY A 239 10.62 16.26 -10.97
N ILE A 240 9.85 17.28 -11.35
CA ILE A 240 8.39 17.23 -11.39
C ILE A 240 7.92 17.69 -12.76
N ARG A 241 7.12 16.86 -13.46
CA ARG A 241 6.60 17.17 -14.80
C ARG A 241 5.08 17.02 -14.86
N ALA A 242 4.42 17.97 -15.51
CA ALA A 242 3.01 17.85 -15.84
C ALA A 242 2.80 16.82 -16.97
N LEU A 243 1.66 16.12 -16.94
CA LEU A 243 1.29 15.04 -17.86
C LEU A 243 -0.07 15.30 -18.50
N ASP A 244 -0.12 15.25 -19.83
CA ASP A 244 -1.35 15.03 -20.59
C ASP A 244 -1.45 13.54 -20.97
N GLY A 245 -2.24 12.80 -20.21
CA GLY A 245 -2.24 11.34 -20.25
C GLY A 245 -0.88 10.76 -19.84
N ASP A 246 -0.14 10.23 -20.82
CA ASP A 246 1.24 9.74 -20.63
C ASP A 246 2.29 10.75 -21.13
N THR A 247 1.89 11.82 -21.82
CA THR A 247 2.81 12.75 -22.50
C THR A 247 3.29 13.84 -21.56
N LEU A 248 4.60 14.09 -21.52
CA LEU A 248 5.15 15.20 -20.75
C LEU A 248 4.80 16.53 -21.42
N ILE A 249 4.30 17.48 -20.64
CA ILE A 249 4.02 18.83 -21.12
C ILE A 249 4.75 19.88 -20.28
N GLY A 250 5.07 21.01 -20.92
CA GLY A 250 5.77 22.12 -20.27
C GLY A 250 7.17 21.78 -19.76
N LYS A 251 7.71 22.67 -18.92
CA LYS A 251 9.03 22.54 -18.29
C LYS A 251 8.96 21.78 -16.96
N ASP A 252 10.12 21.52 -16.38
CA ASP A 252 10.26 21.02 -15.01
C ASP A 252 9.66 22.00 -14.00
N LEU A 253 8.61 21.57 -13.30
CA LEU A 253 7.85 22.39 -12.36
C LEU A 253 8.66 22.73 -11.10
N THR A 254 9.77 22.04 -10.84
CA THR A 254 10.70 22.40 -9.75
C THR A 254 11.51 23.66 -10.07
N ARG A 255 11.56 24.06 -11.35
CA ARG A 255 12.28 25.24 -11.86
C ARG A 255 11.31 26.36 -12.29
N GLY A 256 10.10 26.36 -11.74
CA GLY A 256 8.98 27.25 -12.09
C GLY A 256 8.11 26.70 -13.22
N GLY A 257 7.00 27.39 -13.54
CA GLY A 257 5.98 26.92 -14.51
C GLY A 257 4.77 26.28 -13.86
N SER A 258 4.79 26.04 -12.55
CA SER A 258 3.63 25.55 -11.82
C SER A 258 2.50 26.58 -11.76
N GLU A 259 2.81 27.87 -11.89
CA GLU A 259 1.84 28.97 -12.00
C GLU A 259 0.86 28.84 -13.17
N ALA A 260 1.21 28.03 -14.18
CA ALA A 260 0.32 27.70 -15.29
C ALA A 260 -0.83 26.76 -14.87
N PHE A 261 -0.67 26.03 -13.76
CA PHE A 261 -1.64 25.05 -13.27
C PHE A 261 -2.26 25.51 -11.95
N ARG A 262 -3.49 26.03 -12.02
CA ARG A 262 -4.18 26.64 -10.87
C ARG A 262 -4.49 25.67 -9.73
N ASN A 263 -4.47 24.37 -10.02
CA ASN A 263 -4.77 23.30 -9.08
C ASN A 263 -3.54 22.52 -8.60
N LEU A 264 -2.32 22.97 -8.95
CA LEU A 264 -1.07 22.38 -8.48
C LEU A 264 -0.34 23.34 -7.54
N ALA A 265 -0.09 22.88 -6.32
CA ALA A 265 0.81 23.54 -5.38
C ALA A 265 2.13 22.76 -5.32
N ILE A 266 3.20 23.38 -5.81
CA ILE A 266 4.55 22.81 -5.84
C ILE A 266 5.43 23.64 -4.91
N ALA A 267 5.91 23.07 -3.81
CA ALA A 267 6.65 23.84 -2.80
C ALA A 267 7.74 23.03 -2.11
N ALA A 268 8.89 23.67 -1.82
CA ALA A 268 9.97 23.08 -1.02
C ALA A 268 10.45 21.69 -1.48
N ASN A 269 10.35 21.38 -2.77
CA ASN A 269 10.96 20.19 -3.35
C ASN A 269 12.42 20.48 -3.69
N VAL A 270 13.31 19.54 -3.39
CA VAL A 270 14.71 19.60 -3.82
C VAL A 270 14.85 18.68 -5.02
N SER A 271 15.31 19.23 -6.14
CA SER A 271 15.53 18.47 -7.37
C SER A 271 16.89 18.78 -7.97
N MET A 272 17.69 17.74 -8.23
CA MET A 272 19.02 17.86 -8.83
C MET A 272 19.30 16.79 -9.89
#